data_AF-Q0AY08-F1
#
_entry.id   AF-Q0AY08-F1
#
_cell.length_a   1.000
_cell.length_b   1.000
_cell.length_c   1.000
_cell.angle_alpha   90.00
_cell.angle_beta   90.00
_cell.angle_gamma   90.00
#
_symmetry.space_group_name_H-M   'P 1'
#
loop_
_entity.id
_entity.type
_entity.pdbx_description
1 polymer ?
#
loop_
_entity_poly.entity_id
_entity_poly.type
_entity_poly.pdbx_seq_one_letter_code
_entity_poly.pdbx_strand_id
1 'polypeptide(L)'
;MNRFCLYPFKIREAQSQRGIPWNIKQVNAASLWPRSQGDGMVVAVVDSGLDLKHPEIAGRVVSPRNFTSAGNRSDLHDEIGHGTHVAGIVAGKTCGVAPGARIMPLKVFGDQKAEENILEAFKFILQYNQNVAEKDRVLVVNCSFGSPLYNPLMAYYIRTLTNSGVAVVVAAGNEGDGKPDTQEIFSYPAYIYEVITTGAVNQNGKAAGYSNSFDGIDLAAPGTDIYSAWPGGGYKLLSGTSMAAPHVSGAYALLAALFRKREGRWPSTDEGEKILFRHIRQVPLDPLLVGRGMLDLNWETSRWPLYRVELGAFYRREEAKEMARKARENGFNVNITKY
;
A
#
# COMPACT_ATOMS: atom_id res chain seq x y z
N MET A 1 14.03 10.71 19.06
CA MET A 1 12.86 10.95 18.19
C MET A 1 13.01 10.05 16.98
N ASN A 2 12.44 8.85 16.98
CA ASN A 2 12.35 8.08 15.72
C ASN A 2 11.04 8.45 15.04
N ARG A 3 11.18 9.30 14.02
CA ARG A 3 10.15 9.74 13.08
C ARG A 3 9.92 8.63 12.05
N PHE A 4 8.86 8.75 11.25
CA PHE A 4 8.56 7.86 10.12
C PHE A 4 9.81 7.46 9.31
N CYS A 5 9.93 6.18 9.01
CA CYS A 5 11.00 5.64 8.17
C CYS A 5 10.45 4.59 7.19
N LEU A 6 11.19 4.38 6.09
CA LEU A 6 11.03 3.17 5.31
C LEU A 6 11.39 1.97 6.20
N TYR A 7 10.60 0.91 6.16
CA TYR A 7 10.95 -0.30 6.91
C TYR A 7 12.29 -0.87 6.44
N PRO A 8 13.11 -1.44 7.33
CA PRO A 8 14.37 -2.05 6.92
C PRO A 8 14.15 -3.09 5.82
N PHE A 9 14.88 -3.00 4.71
CA PHE A 9 14.79 -3.95 3.61
C PHE A 9 16.19 -4.46 3.22
N LYS A 10 16.24 -5.68 2.68
CA LYS A 10 17.49 -6.28 2.18
C LYS A 10 17.57 -6.09 0.68
N ILE A 11 18.73 -5.67 0.17
CA ILE A 11 19.00 -5.49 -1.27
C ILE A 11 19.92 -6.60 -1.74
N ARG A 12 19.61 -7.20 -2.89
CA ARG A 12 20.49 -8.12 -3.62
C ARG A 12 20.52 -7.74 -5.10
N GLU A 13 21.65 -8.02 -5.74
CA GLU A 13 21.76 -7.88 -7.21
C GLU A 13 20.74 -8.77 -7.90
N ALA A 14 20.09 -8.21 -8.92
CA ALA A 14 19.22 -8.98 -9.78
C ALA A 14 20.00 -9.56 -10.95
N GLN A 15 19.78 -10.83 -11.25
CA GLN A 15 20.17 -11.40 -12.55
C GLN A 15 19.13 -11.02 -13.61
N SER A 16 19.48 -11.20 -14.88
CA SER A 16 18.54 -11.01 -15.99
C SER A 16 17.28 -11.86 -15.78
N GLN A 17 16.13 -11.21 -15.62
CA GLN A 17 14.84 -11.87 -15.44
C GLN A 17 14.24 -12.20 -16.82
N ARG A 18 14.01 -13.50 -17.07
CA ARG A 18 13.29 -13.95 -18.27
C ARG A 18 11.83 -14.25 -17.93
N GLY A 19 10.92 -13.69 -18.72
CA GLY A 19 9.48 -13.86 -18.53
C GLY A 19 8.97 -13.24 -17.22
N ILE A 20 7.72 -13.55 -16.89
CA ILE A 20 7.00 -12.96 -15.76
C ILE A 20 7.68 -13.36 -14.43
N PRO A 21 8.04 -12.39 -13.55
CA PRO A 21 8.60 -12.66 -12.23
C PRO A 21 7.73 -13.58 -11.38
N TRP A 22 8.35 -14.34 -10.48
CA TRP A 22 7.64 -15.33 -9.64
C TRP A 22 6.53 -14.68 -8.81
N ASN A 23 6.76 -13.47 -8.30
CA ASN A 23 5.83 -12.74 -7.46
C ASN A 23 4.56 -12.35 -8.22
N ILE A 24 4.71 -11.95 -9.50
CA ILE A 24 3.60 -11.64 -10.40
C ILE A 24 2.82 -12.92 -10.78
N LYS A 25 3.52 -14.05 -10.94
CA LYS A 25 2.88 -15.36 -11.14
C LYS A 25 2.10 -15.81 -9.89
N GLN A 26 2.66 -15.64 -8.70
CA GLN A 26 2.03 -16.08 -7.45
C GLN A 26 0.71 -15.37 -7.20
N VAL A 27 0.64 -14.05 -7.46
CA VAL A 27 -0.62 -13.28 -7.32
C VAL A 27 -1.56 -13.45 -8.52
N ASN A 28 -1.19 -14.26 -9.52
CA ASN A 28 -1.97 -14.51 -10.73
C ASN A 28 -2.37 -13.23 -11.52
N ALA A 29 -1.60 -12.15 -11.45
CA ALA A 29 -1.95 -10.90 -12.14
C ALA A 29 -2.07 -11.06 -13.67
N ALA A 30 -1.20 -11.88 -14.24
CA ALA A 30 -1.14 -12.10 -15.68
C ALA A 30 -2.40 -12.72 -16.29
N SER A 31 -3.22 -13.42 -15.50
CA SER A 31 -4.49 -13.98 -15.98
C SER A 31 -5.52 -12.89 -16.32
N LEU A 32 -5.40 -11.70 -15.72
CA LEU A 32 -6.33 -10.59 -15.90
C LEU A 32 -5.90 -9.61 -17.00
N TRP A 33 -4.61 -9.59 -17.36
CA TRP A 33 -4.04 -8.66 -18.35
C TRP A 33 -4.74 -8.63 -19.72
N PRO A 34 -5.25 -9.76 -20.29
CA PRO A 34 -6.03 -9.71 -21.52
C PRO A 34 -7.34 -8.91 -21.41
N ARG A 35 -7.86 -8.72 -20.21
CA ARG A 35 -9.12 -8.02 -19.94
C ARG A 35 -8.90 -6.56 -19.55
N SER A 36 -7.84 -6.29 -18.80
CA SER A 36 -7.41 -4.98 -18.30
C SER A 36 -5.96 -5.06 -17.84
N GLN A 37 -5.17 -4.00 -17.99
CA GLN A 37 -3.86 -3.89 -17.34
C GLN A 37 -3.84 -2.84 -16.21
N GLY A 38 -5.01 -2.35 -15.78
CA GLY A 38 -5.15 -1.24 -14.83
C GLY A 38 -5.27 0.12 -15.53
N ASP A 39 -5.65 0.15 -16.80
CA ASP A 39 -5.68 1.35 -17.62
C ASP A 39 -6.55 2.47 -17.03
N GLY A 40 -6.02 3.70 -17.07
CA GLY A 40 -6.70 4.89 -16.55
C GLY A 40 -6.59 5.06 -15.02
N MET A 41 -6.23 4.02 -14.27
CA MET A 41 -6.00 4.12 -12.82
C MET A 41 -4.80 5.01 -12.51
N VAL A 42 -4.88 5.74 -11.41
CA VAL A 42 -3.73 6.43 -10.80
C VAL A 42 -3.49 5.84 -9.41
N VAL A 43 -2.27 5.34 -9.20
CA VAL A 43 -1.78 4.89 -7.88
C VAL A 43 -0.77 5.91 -7.39
N ALA A 44 -1.02 6.51 -6.24
CA ALA A 44 -0.04 7.37 -5.57
C ALA A 44 0.96 6.50 -4.82
N VAL A 45 2.24 6.69 -5.09
CA VAL A 45 3.36 6.02 -4.40
C VAL A 45 4.02 7.07 -3.52
N VAL A 46 3.76 7.01 -2.22
CA VAL A 46 4.29 7.94 -1.22
C VAL A 46 5.56 7.32 -0.64
N ASP A 47 6.72 7.75 -1.15
CA ASP A 47 7.98 7.02 -0.93
C ASP A 47 9.23 7.92 -1.11
N SER A 48 10.39 7.37 -1.44
CA SER A 48 11.68 8.06 -1.58
C SER A 48 11.88 8.81 -2.91
N GLY A 49 10.92 8.72 -3.83
CA GLY A 49 11.01 9.32 -5.16
C GLY A 49 10.75 8.30 -6.26
N LEU A 50 11.15 8.65 -7.49
CA LEU A 50 11.06 7.78 -8.65
C LEU A 50 12.09 8.19 -9.71
N ASP A 51 12.83 7.23 -10.27
CA ASP A 51 13.52 7.43 -11.54
C ASP A 51 12.50 7.61 -12.68
N LEU A 52 12.18 8.88 -12.97
CA LEU A 52 11.19 9.26 -13.99
C LEU A 52 11.53 8.78 -15.41
N LYS A 53 12.80 8.43 -15.66
CA LYS A 53 13.28 7.94 -16.95
C LYS A 53 13.33 6.42 -17.03
N HIS A 54 13.01 5.71 -15.95
CA HIS A 54 13.07 4.26 -15.92
C HIS A 54 12.15 3.63 -16.98
N PRO A 55 12.64 2.76 -17.89
CA PRO A 55 11.85 2.23 -19.00
C PRO A 55 10.57 1.50 -18.59
N GLU A 56 10.56 0.90 -17.39
CA GLU A 56 9.38 0.24 -16.81
C GLU A 56 8.21 1.20 -16.56
N ILE A 57 8.43 2.48 -16.24
CA ILE A 57 7.37 3.41 -15.78
C ILE A 57 7.27 4.66 -16.67
N ALA A 58 8.33 5.00 -17.41
CA ALA A 58 8.38 6.18 -18.28
C ALA A 58 7.15 6.27 -19.19
N GLY A 59 6.54 7.46 -19.25
CA GLY A 59 5.31 7.74 -20.00
C GLY A 59 4.01 7.50 -19.23
N ARG A 60 4.06 6.97 -18.00
CA ARG A 60 2.88 6.70 -17.15
C ARG A 60 2.93 7.40 -15.80
N VAL A 61 3.71 8.48 -15.70
CA VAL A 61 3.80 9.32 -14.49
C VAL A 61 2.79 10.47 -14.55
N VAL A 62 2.11 10.75 -13.43
CA VAL A 62 1.12 11.83 -13.30
C VAL A 62 1.42 12.67 -12.07
N SER A 63 1.46 14.00 -12.23
CA SER A 63 1.64 14.97 -11.14
C SER A 63 2.72 14.59 -10.11
N PRO A 64 3.96 14.28 -10.55
CA PRO A 64 5.05 13.94 -9.65
C PRO A 64 5.34 15.13 -8.72
N ARG A 65 5.59 14.88 -7.43
CA ARG A 65 5.91 15.96 -6.49
C ARG A 65 6.87 15.56 -5.38
N ASN A 66 7.82 16.46 -5.12
CA ASN A 66 8.72 16.37 -3.98
C ASN A 66 8.19 17.22 -2.81
N PHE A 67 8.15 16.61 -1.63
CA PHE A 67 7.77 17.25 -0.37
C PHE A 67 8.96 17.44 0.57
N THR A 68 10.09 16.78 0.29
CA THR A 68 11.31 16.99 1.06
C THR A 68 11.84 18.41 0.86
N SER A 69 12.62 18.84 1.84
CA SER A 69 13.42 20.05 1.79
C SER A 69 14.67 19.93 0.90
N ALA A 70 14.99 18.71 0.43
CA ALA A 70 16.06 18.47 -0.51
C ALA A 70 15.56 18.73 -1.94
N GLY A 71 16.22 19.63 -2.68
CA GLY A 71 15.85 19.96 -4.06
C GLY A 71 14.56 20.78 -4.19
N ASN A 72 14.06 20.90 -5.41
CA ASN A 72 12.82 21.63 -5.70
C ASN A 72 11.61 20.68 -5.78
N ARG A 73 10.39 21.24 -5.92
CA ARG A 73 9.14 20.44 -5.96
C ARG A 73 9.06 19.44 -7.12
N SER A 74 9.88 19.58 -8.17
CA SER A 74 9.97 18.65 -9.31
C SER A 74 11.12 17.66 -9.23
N ASP A 75 11.96 17.75 -8.18
CA ASP A 75 13.09 16.86 -7.99
C ASP A 75 12.65 15.54 -7.36
N LEU A 76 12.39 14.56 -8.23
CA LEU A 76 11.95 13.22 -7.83
C LEU A 76 13.09 12.20 -7.87
N HIS A 77 14.35 12.64 -8.00
CA HIS A 77 15.48 11.72 -8.03
C HIS A 77 15.41 10.79 -6.81
N ASP A 78 15.54 9.50 -7.03
CA ASP A 78 15.37 8.50 -5.98
C ASP A 78 16.74 7.99 -5.56
N GLU A 79 17.35 8.67 -4.58
CA GLU A 79 18.69 8.32 -4.09
C GLU A 79 18.69 7.01 -3.28
N ILE A 80 17.54 6.68 -2.69
CA ILE A 80 17.36 5.46 -1.87
C ILE A 80 17.04 4.26 -2.77
N GLY A 81 16.33 4.47 -3.87
CA GLY A 81 15.91 3.45 -4.84
C GLY A 81 14.63 2.70 -4.49
N HIS A 82 14.15 2.85 -3.25
CA HIS A 82 12.99 2.14 -2.74
C HIS A 82 11.69 2.53 -3.47
N GLY A 83 11.44 3.82 -3.68
CA GLY A 83 10.26 4.31 -4.39
C GLY A 83 10.18 3.85 -5.85
N THR A 84 11.32 3.78 -6.54
CA THR A 84 11.41 3.22 -7.90
C THR A 84 11.09 1.73 -7.91
N HIS A 85 11.59 0.99 -6.91
CA HIS A 85 11.30 -0.45 -6.76
C HIS A 85 9.83 -0.71 -6.48
N VAL A 86 9.24 0.03 -5.54
CA VAL A 86 7.81 -0.01 -5.20
C VAL A 86 6.95 0.32 -6.42
N ALA A 87 7.23 1.42 -7.13
CA ALA A 87 6.50 1.80 -8.34
C ALA A 87 6.57 0.75 -9.44
N GLY A 88 7.73 0.08 -9.59
CA GLY A 88 7.89 -1.04 -10.51
C GLY A 88 7.00 -2.24 -10.17
N ILE A 89 6.83 -2.58 -8.89
CA ILE A 89 5.92 -3.67 -8.47
C ILE A 89 4.46 -3.32 -8.75
N VAL A 90 4.08 -2.05 -8.54
CA VAL A 90 2.71 -1.60 -8.83
C VAL A 90 2.42 -1.68 -10.33
N ALA A 91 3.25 -1.02 -11.15
CA ALA A 91 2.90 -0.72 -12.55
C ALA A 91 4.04 -0.91 -13.56
N GLY A 92 5.14 -1.57 -13.24
CA GLY A 92 6.19 -1.89 -14.21
C GLY A 92 5.66 -2.64 -15.43
N LYS A 93 6.20 -2.34 -16.62
CA LYS A 93 5.84 -3.02 -17.88
C LYS A 93 6.05 -4.53 -17.81
N THR A 94 7.13 -4.97 -17.17
CA THR A 94 7.51 -6.40 -17.09
C THR A 94 7.45 -6.96 -15.68
N CYS A 95 7.52 -6.09 -14.67
CA CYS A 95 7.56 -6.46 -13.26
C CYS A 95 6.36 -5.97 -12.43
N GLY A 96 5.38 -5.31 -13.05
CA GLY A 96 4.22 -4.75 -12.37
C GLY A 96 3.01 -5.66 -12.32
N VAL A 97 2.18 -5.51 -11.29
CA VAL A 97 0.87 -6.16 -11.19
C VAL A 97 -0.15 -5.52 -12.14
N ALA A 98 -0.13 -4.18 -12.28
CA ALA A 98 -0.99 -3.41 -13.16
C ALA A 98 -0.17 -2.60 -14.20
N PRO A 99 0.35 -3.24 -15.28
CA PRO A 99 1.23 -2.60 -16.27
C PRO A 99 0.62 -1.46 -17.10
N GLY A 100 -0.69 -1.23 -17.01
CA GLY A 100 -1.41 -0.11 -17.65
C GLY A 100 -1.75 1.03 -16.68
N ALA A 101 -1.54 0.84 -15.38
CA ALA A 101 -1.77 1.87 -14.38
C ALA A 101 -0.75 3.02 -14.51
N ARG A 102 -1.17 4.21 -14.08
CA ARG A 102 -0.33 5.39 -13.95
C ARG A 102 0.13 5.56 -12.50
N ILE A 103 1.33 6.10 -12.33
CA ILE A 103 1.94 6.34 -11.02
C ILE A 103 1.99 7.84 -10.73
N MET A 104 1.55 8.23 -9.54
CA MET A 104 1.80 9.55 -8.97
C MET A 104 2.89 9.41 -7.89
N PRO A 105 4.17 9.65 -8.22
CA PRO A 105 5.26 9.52 -7.26
C PRO A 105 5.32 10.76 -6.37
N LEU A 106 5.19 10.56 -5.06
CA LEU A 106 5.27 11.62 -4.05
C LEU A 106 6.49 11.35 -3.16
N LYS A 107 7.57 12.13 -3.37
CA LYS A 107 8.81 11.99 -2.60
C LYS A 107 8.65 12.63 -1.23
N VAL A 108 8.66 11.81 -0.19
CA VAL A 108 8.51 12.22 1.21
C VAL A 108 9.70 11.81 2.09
N PHE A 109 10.53 10.88 1.62
CA PHE A 109 11.80 10.49 2.25
C PHE A 109 12.99 11.08 1.51
N GLY A 110 14.09 11.32 2.24
CA GLY A 110 15.29 12.01 1.75
C GLY A 110 15.76 13.15 2.66
N ASP A 111 14.98 13.47 3.69
CA ASP A 111 15.35 14.41 4.76
C ASP A 111 14.80 13.95 6.14
N GLN A 112 14.92 14.80 7.15
CA GLN A 112 14.49 14.50 8.53
C GLN A 112 13.02 14.87 8.83
N LYS A 113 12.21 15.22 7.81
CA LYS A 113 10.83 15.74 7.95
C LYS A 113 9.77 14.80 7.37
N ALA A 114 10.05 13.49 7.36
CA ALA A 114 9.20 12.50 6.72
C ALA A 114 7.73 12.58 7.16
N GLU A 115 7.46 12.80 8.45
CA GLU A 115 6.09 12.91 8.95
C GLU A 115 5.35 14.11 8.34
N GLU A 116 5.94 15.30 8.39
CA GLU A 116 5.37 16.52 7.81
C GLU A 116 5.18 16.36 6.29
N ASN A 117 6.17 15.76 5.60
CA ASN A 117 6.13 15.50 4.17
C ASN A 117 4.99 14.55 3.78
N ILE A 118 4.76 13.48 4.56
CA ILE A 118 3.65 12.52 4.33
C ILE A 118 2.30 13.23 4.49
N LEU A 119 2.14 14.05 5.53
CA LEU A 119 0.89 14.79 5.75
C LEU A 119 0.61 15.79 4.60
N GLU A 120 1.64 16.48 4.11
CA GLU A 120 1.52 17.34 2.92
C GLU A 120 1.17 16.54 1.66
N ALA A 121 1.74 15.34 1.48
CA ALA A 121 1.45 14.45 0.35
C ALA A 121 -0.01 13.96 0.37
N PHE A 122 -0.52 13.54 1.52
CA PHE A 122 -1.93 13.15 1.66
C PHE A 122 -2.89 14.31 1.38
N LYS A 123 -2.57 15.51 1.87
CA LYS A 123 -3.32 16.73 1.52
C LYS A 123 -3.28 17.01 0.03
N PHE A 124 -2.13 16.85 -0.62
CA PHE A 124 -1.98 17.04 -2.07
C PHE A 124 -2.85 16.07 -2.87
N ILE A 125 -2.94 14.79 -2.47
CA ILE A 125 -3.80 13.80 -3.12
C ILE A 125 -5.29 14.22 -3.05
N LEU A 126 -5.75 14.64 -1.86
CA LEU A 126 -7.12 15.13 -1.67
C LEU A 126 -7.42 16.33 -2.57
N GLN A 127 -6.51 17.31 -2.60
CA GLN A 127 -6.64 18.49 -3.46
C GLN A 127 -6.59 18.12 -4.94
N TYR A 128 -5.72 17.21 -5.35
CA TYR A 128 -5.64 16.74 -6.72
C TYR A 128 -6.98 16.12 -7.16
N ASN A 129 -7.55 15.21 -6.36
CA ASN A 129 -8.82 14.53 -6.67
C ASN A 129 -10.02 15.48 -6.78
N GLN A 130 -10.00 16.61 -6.08
CA GLN A 130 -11.03 17.66 -6.18
C GLN A 130 -10.94 18.44 -7.51
N ASN A 131 -9.75 18.51 -8.10
CA ASN A 131 -9.47 19.37 -9.27
C ASN A 131 -9.35 18.60 -10.59
N VAL A 132 -9.45 17.27 -10.58
CA VAL A 132 -9.40 16.44 -11.80
C VAL A 132 -10.72 15.75 -12.08
N ALA A 133 -10.91 15.38 -13.35
CA ALA A 133 -12.04 14.55 -13.76
C ALA A 133 -12.00 13.21 -13.02
N GLU A 134 -13.17 12.63 -12.75
CA GLU A 134 -13.31 11.36 -12.03
C GLU A 134 -12.39 10.25 -12.60
N LYS A 135 -12.30 10.14 -13.92
CA LYS A 135 -11.45 9.18 -14.64
C LYS A 135 -9.94 9.31 -14.36
N ASP A 136 -9.50 10.46 -13.83
CA ASP A 136 -8.10 10.81 -13.58
C ASP A 136 -7.76 10.86 -12.09
N ARG A 137 -8.72 10.56 -11.20
CA ARG A 137 -8.50 10.54 -9.76
C ARG A 137 -7.53 9.44 -9.33
N VAL A 138 -6.79 9.73 -8.28
CA VAL A 138 -6.09 8.73 -7.46
C VAL A 138 -7.15 7.90 -6.74
N LEU A 139 -7.07 6.58 -6.82
CA LEU A 139 -7.96 5.67 -6.10
C LEU A 139 -7.23 4.79 -5.09
N VAL A 140 -5.89 4.74 -5.17
CA VAL A 140 -5.06 3.95 -4.27
C VAL A 140 -3.82 4.74 -3.88
N VAL A 141 -3.48 4.72 -2.61
CA VAL A 141 -2.21 5.19 -2.06
C VAL A 141 -1.44 3.98 -1.54
N ASN A 142 -0.20 3.82 -1.97
CA ASN A 142 0.74 2.85 -1.41
C ASN A 142 1.65 3.53 -0.38
N CYS A 143 1.70 2.97 0.82
CA CYS A 143 2.54 3.41 1.94
C CYS A 143 3.43 2.25 2.41
N SER A 144 4.67 2.22 1.94
CA SER A 144 5.64 1.17 2.29
C SER A 144 6.61 1.62 3.41
N PHE A 145 6.05 2.20 4.47
CA PHE A 145 6.75 2.84 5.58
C PHE A 145 5.96 2.74 6.88
N GLY A 146 6.57 3.13 7.99
CA GLY A 146 5.83 3.42 9.21
C GLY A 146 6.63 4.02 10.35
N SER A 147 6.01 4.03 11.51
CA SER A 147 6.49 4.66 12.74
C SER A 147 5.99 3.88 13.96
N PRO A 148 6.78 3.77 15.04
CA PRO A 148 6.31 3.22 16.31
C PRO A 148 5.31 4.12 17.04
N LEU A 149 5.14 5.36 16.58
CA LEU A 149 4.32 6.37 17.24
C LEU A 149 3.03 6.63 16.47
N TYR A 150 1.91 6.59 17.20
CA TYR A 150 0.61 7.00 16.67
C TYR A 150 0.56 8.53 16.50
N ASN A 151 0.10 8.97 15.33
CA ASN A 151 -0.22 10.38 15.08
C ASN A 151 -1.71 10.51 14.71
N PRO A 152 -2.53 11.22 15.51
CA PRO A 152 -3.96 11.39 15.23
C PRO A 152 -4.25 12.20 13.96
N LEU A 153 -3.36 13.12 13.57
CA LEU A 153 -3.48 13.86 12.32
C LEU A 153 -3.25 12.95 11.11
N MET A 154 -2.32 11.99 11.21
CA MET A 154 -2.11 10.96 10.19
C MET A 154 -3.37 10.11 10.02
N ALA A 155 -3.96 9.64 11.12
CA ALA A 155 -5.22 8.89 11.10
C ALA A 155 -6.37 9.70 10.49
N TYR A 156 -6.45 11.00 10.80
CA TYR A 156 -7.44 11.89 10.20
C TYR A 156 -7.30 12.01 8.68
N TYR A 157 -6.07 12.19 8.16
CA TYR A 157 -5.86 12.24 6.72
C TYR A 157 -6.17 10.90 6.03
N ILE A 158 -5.81 9.77 6.66
CA ILE A 158 -6.15 8.44 6.15
C ILE A 158 -7.67 8.25 6.09
N ARG A 159 -8.40 8.54 7.17
CA ARG A 159 -9.88 8.51 7.19
C ARG A 159 -10.47 9.43 6.11
N THR A 160 -9.87 10.59 5.89
CA THR A 160 -10.35 11.55 4.88
C THR A 160 -10.11 11.01 3.46
N LEU A 161 -8.95 10.41 3.20
CA LEU A 161 -8.66 9.73 1.94
C LEU A 161 -9.65 8.60 1.67
N THR A 162 -9.84 7.69 2.64
CA THR A 162 -10.74 6.54 2.48
C THR A 162 -12.19 6.96 2.30
N ASN A 163 -12.68 7.95 3.05
CA ASN A 163 -14.02 8.52 2.86
C ASN A 163 -14.19 9.25 1.52
N SER A 164 -13.09 9.72 0.90
CA SER A 164 -13.11 10.38 -0.41
C SER A 164 -13.02 9.42 -1.60
N GLY A 165 -13.03 8.10 -1.37
CA GLY A 165 -12.92 7.10 -2.43
C GLY A 165 -11.51 6.57 -2.68
N VAL A 166 -10.55 6.85 -1.79
CA VAL A 166 -9.13 6.48 -1.97
C VAL A 166 -8.72 5.40 -0.97
N ALA A 167 -8.46 4.19 -1.45
CA ALA A 167 -7.93 3.12 -0.61
C ALA A 167 -6.47 3.41 -0.20
N VAL A 168 -6.12 3.11 1.05
CA VAL A 168 -4.76 3.29 1.58
C VAL A 168 -4.19 1.91 1.91
N VAL A 169 -3.17 1.48 1.17
CA VAL A 169 -2.51 0.18 1.34
C VAL A 169 -1.18 0.39 2.05
N VAL A 170 -0.95 -0.35 3.13
CA VAL A 170 0.19 -0.15 4.04
C VAL A 170 0.95 -1.46 4.26
N ALA A 171 2.28 -1.37 4.33
CA ALA A 171 3.14 -2.48 4.75
C ALA A 171 3.01 -2.73 6.26
N ALA A 172 2.90 -4.00 6.68
CA ALA A 172 2.68 -4.36 8.08
C ALA A 172 3.83 -3.99 9.03
N GLY A 173 5.07 -3.94 8.54
CA GLY A 173 6.29 -3.76 9.34
C GLY A 173 7.28 -4.91 9.16
N ASN A 174 8.53 -4.72 9.57
CA ASN A 174 9.64 -5.67 9.36
C ASN A 174 10.37 -6.05 10.66
N GLU A 175 9.70 -5.91 11.79
CA GLU A 175 10.20 -6.15 13.15
C GLU A 175 9.78 -7.53 13.70
N GLY A 176 9.15 -8.38 12.88
CA GLY A 176 8.69 -9.70 13.28
C GLY A 176 9.81 -10.70 13.54
N ASP A 177 9.47 -11.74 14.31
CA ASP A 177 10.35 -12.87 14.65
C ASP A 177 9.85 -14.22 14.12
N GLY A 178 8.78 -14.20 13.33
CA GLY A 178 8.14 -15.38 12.74
C GLY A 178 7.25 -16.15 13.71
N LYS A 179 7.00 -15.64 14.92
CA LYS A 179 6.06 -16.22 15.87
C LYS A 179 4.79 -15.38 15.93
N PRO A 180 3.62 -15.94 15.61
CA PRO A 180 2.36 -15.21 15.56
C PRO A 180 1.98 -14.48 16.87
N ASP A 181 2.31 -15.07 18.01
CA ASP A 181 1.90 -14.57 19.33
C ASP A 181 2.85 -13.51 19.92
N THR A 182 3.91 -13.14 19.20
CA THR A 182 4.85 -12.11 19.67
C THR A 182 4.19 -10.74 19.57
N GLN A 183 4.15 -9.99 20.68
CA GLN A 183 3.79 -8.58 20.62
C GLN A 183 4.96 -7.78 20.05
N GLU A 184 4.86 -7.43 18.79
CA GLU A 184 5.87 -6.66 18.08
C GLU A 184 5.72 -5.15 18.33
N ILE A 185 6.67 -4.40 17.78
CA ILE A 185 6.62 -2.94 17.81
C ILE A 185 5.43 -2.49 16.95
N PHE A 186 4.56 -1.67 17.54
CA PHE A 186 3.45 -1.04 16.82
C PHE A 186 3.94 -0.35 15.56
N SER A 187 3.18 -0.47 14.49
CA SER A 187 3.57 0.00 13.17
C SER A 187 2.45 0.89 12.63
N TYR A 188 2.60 2.21 12.74
CA TYR A 188 1.64 3.17 12.20
C TYR A 188 2.10 3.65 10.82
N PRO A 189 1.23 3.62 9.79
CA PRO A 189 -0.23 3.55 9.90
C PRO A 189 -0.85 2.15 9.81
N ALA A 190 -0.08 1.04 9.80
CA ALA A 190 -0.63 -0.31 9.63
C ALA A 190 -1.62 -0.74 10.74
N TYR A 191 -1.52 -0.18 11.93
CA TYR A 191 -2.47 -0.38 13.03
C TYR A 191 -3.72 0.54 12.96
N ILE A 192 -3.90 1.29 11.88
CA ILE A 192 -5.10 2.12 11.67
C ILE A 192 -6.15 1.28 10.94
N TYR A 193 -7.34 1.15 11.53
CA TYR A 193 -8.39 0.28 11.01
C TYR A 193 -8.78 0.56 9.54
N GLU A 194 -8.74 1.82 9.13
CA GLU A 194 -9.14 2.24 7.79
C GLU A 194 -8.17 1.84 6.68
N VAL A 195 -6.95 1.39 7.00
CA VAL A 195 -5.99 0.97 5.98
C VAL A 195 -6.15 -0.50 5.60
N ILE A 196 -5.60 -0.87 4.45
CA ILE A 196 -5.43 -2.25 4.02
C ILE A 196 -4.01 -2.66 4.38
N THR A 197 -3.86 -3.45 5.44
CA THR A 197 -2.56 -3.85 5.97
C THR A 197 -2.07 -5.13 5.32
N THR A 198 -0.84 -5.08 4.80
CA THR A 198 -0.26 -6.15 3.98
C THR A 198 0.95 -6.80 4.66
N GLY A 199 0.82 -8.08 4.99
CA GLY A 199 1.91 -8.96 5.44
C GLY A 199 2.73 -9.52 4.27
N ALA A 200 3.90 -10.09 4.57
CA ALA A 200 4.81 -10.62 3.55
C ALA A 200 4.89 -12.16 3.54
N VAL A 201 4.92 -12.74 2.35
CA VAL A 201 5.26 -14.15 2.10
C VAL A 201 6.43 -14.29 1.12
N ASN A 202 7.07 -15.45 1.13
CA ASN A 202 8.10 -15.81 0.17
C ASN A 202 7.57 -16.68 -1.00
N GLN A 203 8.45 -17.04 -1.93
CA GLN A 203 8.15 -17.86 -3.11
C GLN A 203 7.58 -19.26 -2.83
N ASN A 204 7.75 -19.76 -1.61
CA ASN A 204 7.21 -21.05 -1.18
C ASN A 204 5.83 -20.90 -0.52
N GLY A 205 5.23 -19.70 -0.56
CA GLY A 205 3.96 -19.41 0.11
C GLY A 205 4.03 -19.45 1.63
N LYS A 206 5.22 -19.32 2.23
CA LYS A 206 5.39 -19.23 3.69
C LYS A 206 5.44 -17.78 4.13
N ALA A 207 4.89 -17.47 5.31
CA ALA A 207 5.06 -16.18 5.95
C ALA A 207 6.54 -15.84 6.08
N ALA A 208 6.90 -14.60 5.77
CA ALA A 208 8.25 -14.12 5.93
C ALA A 208 8.53 -13.87 7.41
N GLY A 209 9.61 -14.44 7.97
CA GLY A 209 9.89 -14.35 9.40
C GLY A 209 10.12 -12.93 9.94
N TYR A 210 10.39 -11.96 9.06
CA TYR A 210 10.49 -10.53 9.43
C TYR A 210 9.14 -9.81 9.40
N SER A 211 8.10 -10.38 8.78
CA SER A 211 6.80 -9.72 8.66
C SER A 211 6.19 -9.59 10.04
N ASN A 212 5.76 -8.38 10.39
CA ASN A 212 4.99 -8.20 11.61
C ASN A 212 3.73 -9.10 11.61
N SER A 213 3.36 -9.62 12.78
CA SER A 213 2.16 -10.35 13.11
C SER A 213 1.27 -9.62 14.12
N PHE A 214 0.01 -9.38 13.74
CA PHE A 214 -1.04 -8.85 14.61
C PHE A 214 -2.42 -9.05 13.97
N ASP A 215 -3.49 -8.87 14.75
CA ASP A 215 -4.87 -9.09 14.34
C ASP A 215 -5.40 -8.08 13.30
N GLY A 216 -4.65 -7.02 13.04
CA GLY A 216 -4.95 -5.98 12.04
C GLY A 216 -4.41 -6.27 10.63
N ILE A 217 -3.78 -7.42 10.37
CA ILE A 217 -3.36 -7.78 9.00
C ILE A 217 -4.58 -8.21 8.17
N ASP A 218 -4.79 -7.60 7.01
CA ASP A 218 -5.91 -7.95 6.12
C ASP A 218 -5.56 -9.15 5.21
N LEU A 219 -4.36 -9.13 4.63
CA LEU A 219 -3.87 -10.13 3.68
C LEU A 219 -2.34 -10.15 3.58
N ALA A 220 -1.80 -11.23 3.02
CA ALA A 220 -0.40 -11.31 2.66
C ALA A 220 -0.16 -11.30 1.14
N ALA A 221 0.99 -10.77 0.74
CA ALA A 221 1.45 -10.73 -0.64
C ALA A 221 2.97 -11.01 -0.74
N PRO A 222 3.52 -11.29 -1.93
CA PRO A 222 4.95 -11.53 -2.12
C PRO A 222 5.82 -10.39 -1.56
N GLY A 223 6.73 -10.70 -0.64
CA GLY A 223 7.60 -9.70 -0.02
C GLY A 223 9.08 -10.07 0.06
N THR A 224 9.48 -11.30 -0.24
CA THR A 224 10.88 -11.77 -0.13
C THR A 224 11.53 -11.99 -1.49
N ASP A 225 12.73 -11.44 -1.73
CA ASP A 225 13.45 -11.55 -3.02
C ASP A 225 12.58 -11.14 -4.22
N ILE A 226 12.04 -9.92 -4.15
CA ILE A 226 11.14 -9.35 -5.16
C ILE A 226 11.93 -8.57 -6.20
N TYR A 227 11.82 -9.01 -7.46
CA TYR A 227 12.43 -8.36 -8.61
C TYR A 227 11.60 -7.16 -9.05
N SER A 228 12.22 -5.98 -9.11
CA SER A 228 11.59 -4.77 -9.63
C SER A 228 12.64 -3.74 -10.10
N ALA A 229 12.13 -2.67 -10.70
CA ALA A 229 12.89 -1.53 -11.19
C ALA A 229 13.82 -0.93 -10.13
N TRP A 230 14.94 -0.38 -10.57
CA TRP A 230 15.91 0.30 -9.72
C TRP A 230 16.47 1.53 -10.45
N PRO A 231 16.80 2.64 -9.75
CA PRO A 231 17.32 3.84 -10.40
C PRO A 231 18.49 3.57 -11.34
N GLY A 232 18.55 4.32 -12.45
CA GLY A 232 19.55 4.14 -13.50
C GLY A 232 19.12 3.14 -14.58
N GLY A 233 17.83 2.78 -14.63
CA GLY A 233 17.27 1.83 -15.60
C GLY A 233 17.54 0.34 -15.30
N GLY A 234 18.01 0.04 -14.08
CA GLY A 234 18.38 -1.30 -13.64
C GLY A 234 17.29 -2.04 -12.87
N TYR A 235 17.65 -3.13 -12.21
CA TYR A 235 16.74 -3.93 -11.40
C TYR A 235 17.45 -4.46 -10.14
N LYS A 236 16.70 -4.68 -9.07
CA LYS A 236 17.18 -5.29 -7.82
C LYS A 236 16.16 -6.26 -7.23
N LEU A 237 16.67 -7.16 -6.39
CA LEU A 237 15.86 -8.03 -5.53
C LEU A 237 15.79 -7.40 -4.14
N LEU A 238 14.60 -7.03 -3.68
CA LEU A 238 14.38 -6.52 -2.32
C LEU A 238 13.54 -7.48 -1.48
N SER A 239 13.78 -7.48 -0.16
CA SER A 239 12.95 -8.20 0.81
C SER A 239 12.42 -7.27 1.91
N GLY A 240 11.11 -7.25 2.10
CA GLY A 240 10.39 -6.50 3.13
C GLY A 240 8.86 -6.51 2.90
N THR A 241 8.06 -6.22 3.92
CA THR A 241 6.60 -5.97 3.75
C THR A 241 6.34 -4.78 2.84
N SER A 242 7.30 -3.85 2.74
CA SER A 242 7.36 -2.79 1.75
C SER A 242 7.26 -3.25 0.29
N MET A 243 7.67 -4.49 -0.02
CA MET A 243 7.51 -5.09 -1.35
C MET A 243 6.18 -5.84 -1.48
N ALA A 244 5.53 -6.22 -0.38
CA ALA A 244 4.23 -6.87 -0.39
C ALA A 244 3.10 -5.88 -0.67
N ALA A 245 3.07 -4.73 0.03
CA ALA A 245 2.08 -3.67 -0.15
C ALA A 245 1.85 -3.25 -1.62
N PRO A 246 2.88 -3.01 -2.47
CA PRO A 246 2.64 -2.59 -3.85
C PRO A 246 2.01 -3.67 -4.74
N HIS A 247 2.10 -4.96 -4.38
CA HIS A 247 1.33 -5.99 -5.08
C HIS A 247 -0.17 -5.80 -4.86
N VAL A 248 -0.57 -5.48 -3.62
CA VAL A 248 -1.95 -5.22 -3.24
C VAL A 248 -2.45 -3.93 -3.86
N SER A 249 -1.63 -2.87 -3.89
CA SER A 249 -2.00 -1.62 -4.58
C SER A 249 -2.20 -1.82 -6.09
N GLY A 250 -1.32 -2.58 -6.74
CA GLY A 250 -1.47 -2.93 -8.15
C GLY A 250 -2.70 -3.81 -8.41
N ALA A 251 -2.96 -4.79 -7.53
CA ALA A 251 -4.15 -5.64 -7.61
C ALA A 251 -5.44 -4.84 -7.49
N TYR A 252 -5.51 -3.92 -6.52
CA TYR A 252 -6.66 -3.01 -6.37
C TYR A 252 -6.86 -2.19 -7.66
N ALA A 253 -5.79 -1.63 -8.22
CA ALA A 253 -5.89 -0.87 -9.47
C ALA A 253 -6.40 -1.71 -10.64
N LEU A 254 -5.88 -2.92 -10.80
CA LEU A 254 -6.30 -3.84 -11.86
C LEU A 254 -7.79 -4.21 -11.74
N LEU A 255 -8.24 -4.52 -10.52
CA LEU A 255 -9.63 -4.88 -10.22
C LEU A 255 -10.58 -3.69 -10.36
N ALA A 256 -10.18 -2.50 -9.91
CA ALA A 256 -10.96 -1.27 -10.07
C ALA A 256 -11.13 -0.87 -11.55
N ALA A 257 -10.10 -1.07 -12.39
CA ALA A 257 -10.20 -0.88 -13.83
C ALA A 257 -11.18 -1.86 -14.49
N LEU A 258 -11.18 -3.13 -14.07
CA LEU A 258 -12.17 -4.11 -14.52
C LEU A 258 -13.59 -3.75 -14.09
N PHE A 259 -13.76 -3.30 -12.85
CA PHE A 259 -15.04 -2.82 -12.34
C PHE A 259 -15.55 -1.66 -13.19
N ARG A 260 -14.71 -0.64 -13.44
CA ARG A 260 -15.10 0.50 -14.26
C ARG A 260 -15.49 0.11 -15.68
N LYS A 261 -14.77 -0.82 -16.30
CA LYS A 261 -15.12 -1.32 -17.65
C LYS A 261 -16.50 -1.99 -17.68
N ARG A 262 -16.92 -2.59 -16.56
CA ARG A 262 -18.22 -3.27 -16.42
C ARG A 262 -19.35 -2.31 -16.04
N GLU A 263 -19.10 -1.41 -15.09
CA GLU A 263 -20.12 -0.58 -14.42
C GLU A 263 -20.17 0.87 -14.94
N GLY A 264 -19.20 1.30 -15.74
CA GLY A 264 -19.12 2.67 -16.27
C GLY A 264 -18.65 3.74 -15.27
N ARG A 265 -18.40 3.38 -14.00
CA ARG A 265 -17.91 4.28 -12.93
C ARG A 265 -16.81 3.62 -12.11
N TRP A 266 -16.06 4.40 -11.33
CA TRP A 266 -15.15 3.81 -10.35
C TRP A 266 -15.90 3.15 -9.19
N PRO A 267 -15.33 2.12 -8.54
CA PRO A 267 -15.90 1.58 -7.31
C PRO A 267 -15.78 2.61 -6.18
N SER A 268 -16.72 2.58 -5.23
CA SER A 268 -16.49 3.19 -3.92
C SER A 268 -15.36 2.46 -3.18
N THR A 269 -14.83 3.04 -2.11
CA THR A 269 -13.77 2.40 -1.30
C THR A 269 -14.22 1.02 -0.80
N ASP A 270 -15.44 0.91 -0.26
CA ASP A 270 -16.03 -0.34 0.23
C ASP A 270 -16.24 -1.37 -0.89
N GLU A 271 -16.72 -0.95 -2.07
CA GLU A 271 -16.84 -1.85 -3.22
C GLU A 271 -15.47 -2.36 -3.67
N GLY A 272 -14.47 -1.49 -3.74
CA GLY A 272 -13.12 -1.84 -4.14
C GLY A 272 -12.44 -2.79 -3.14
N GLU A 273 -12.59 -2.54 -1.84
CA GLU A 273 -12.12 -3.47 -0.79
C GLU A 273 -12.81 -4.83 -0.90
N LYS A 274 -14.14 -4.86 -1.04
CA LYS A 274 -14.89 -6.12 -1.21
C LYS A 274 -14.44 -6.89 -2.44
N ILE A 275 -14.17 -6.21 -3.56
CA ILE A 275 -13.67 -6.85 -4.77
C ILE A 275 -12.25 -7.39 -4.54
N LEU A 276 -11.35 -6.62 -3.93
CA LEU A 276 -10.01 -7.07 -3.59
C LEU A 276 -10.06 -8.32 -2.69
N PHE A 277 -10.86 -8.28 -1.63
CA PHE A 277 -10.91 -9.35 -0.63
C PHE A 277 -11.50 -10.66 -1.16
N ARG A 278 -12.31 -10.63 -2.23
CA ARG A 278 -12.73 -11.85 -2.95
C ARG A 278 -11.58 -12.59 -3.64
N HIS A 279 -10.45 -11.92 -3.84
CA HIS A 279 -9.24 -12.44 -4.46
C HIS A 279 -8.18 -12.80 -3.42
N ILE A 280 -8.61 -13.19 -2.22
CA ILE A 280 -7.74 -13.75 -1.19
C ILE A 280 -7.97 -15.25 -1.11
N ARG A 281 -6.92 -16.03 -1.42
CA ARG A 281 -6.90 -17.47 -1.24
C ARG A 281 -6.52 -17.79 0.20
N GLN A 282 -7.39 -18.51 0.90
CA GLN A 282 -7.09 -19.01 2.24
C GLN A 282 -5.90 -19.99 2.19
N VAL A 283 -5.07 -19.92 3.22
CA VAL A 283 -3.88 -20.75 3.38
C VAL A 283 -3.81 -21.28 4.81
N PRO A 284 -3.20 -22.45 5.04
CA PRO A 284 -3.03 -23.01 6.38
C PRO A 284 -1.88 -22.32 7.13
N LEU A 285 -1.92 -20.99 7.23
CA LEU A 285 -0.99 -20.16 7.97
C LEU A 285 -1.75 -19.37 9.03
N ASP A 286 -1.03 -18.92 10.06
CA ASP A 286 -1.63 -18.17 11.15
C ASP A 286 -2.24 -16.84 10.65
N PRO A 287 -3.52 -16.54 10.97
CA PRO A 287 -4.16 -15.28 10.59
C PRO A 287 -3.43 -14.04 11.12
N LEU A 288 -2.70 -14.12 12.22
CA LEU A 288 -1.90 -12.99 12.71
C LEU A 288 -0.75 -12.65 11.75
N LEU A 289 -0.29 -13.59 10.91
CA LEU A 289 0.78 -13.39 9.93
C LEU A 289 0.26 -13.03 8.52
N VAL A 290 -0.91 -13.55 8.14
CA VAL A 290 -1.41 -13.44 6.76
C VAL A 290 -2.82 -12.89 6.64
N GLY A 291 -3.44 -12.49 7.74
CA GLY A 291 -4.83 -12.04 7.76
C GLY A 291 -5.76 -13.10 7.21
N ARG A 292 -6.51 -12.75 6.17
CA ARG A 292 -7.47 -13.65 5.50
C ARG A 292 -6.80 -14.66 4.58
N GLY A 293 -5.51 -14.51 4.30
CA GLY A 293 -4.74 -15.41 3.44
C GLY A 293 -3.87 -14.65 2.43
N MET A 294 -3.57 -15.31 1.31
CA MET A 294 -2.68 -14.77 0.28
C MET A 294 -3.45 -14.16 -0.89
N LEU A 295 -2.99 -13.02 -1.39
CA LEU A 295 -3.49 -12.42 -2.63
C LEU A 295 -3.34 -13.39 -3.81
N ASP A 296 -4.44 -13.65 -4.50
CA ASP A 296 -4.54 -14.52 -5.68
C ASP A 296 -5.66 -14.00 -6.61
N LEU A 297 -5.28 -13.31 -7.69
CA LEU A 297 -6.22 -12.68 -8.62
C LEU A 297 -6.98 -13.64 -9.53
N ASN A 298 -6.67 -14.94 -9.50
CA ASN A 298 -7.47 -15.98 -10.15
C ASN A 298 -8.45 -16.66 -9.19
N TRP A 299 -8.34 -16.36 -7.89
CA TRP A 299 -9.27 -16.82 -6.88
C TRP A 299 -10.48 -15.88 -6.83
N GLU A 300 -11.69 -16.40 -6.94
CA GLU A 300 -12.90 -15.62 -6.72
C GLU A 300 -13.78 -16.36 -5.70
N THR A 301 -13.95 -15.79 -4.50
CA THR A 301 -14.71 -16.39 -3.39
C THR A 301 -16.23 -16.41 -3.60
N SER A 302 -16.73 -16.51 -4.84
CA SER A 302 -18.17 -16.70 -5.12
C SER A 302 -18.77 -17.95 -4.45
N ARG A 303 -17.93 -18.80 -3.81
CA ARG A 303 -18.32 -19.93 -2.96
C ARG A 303 -18.29 -19.68 -1.45
N TRP A 304 -17.76 -18.55 -0.95
CA TRP A 304 -17.56 -18.27 0.49
C TRP A 304 -17.65 -16.76 0.80
N PRO A 305 -18.74 -16.25 1.42
CA PRO A 305 -18.81 -14.84 1.80
C PRO A 305 -17.80 -14.50 2.92
N LEU A 306 -17.00 -13.45 2.70
CA LEU A 306 -16.08 -12.89 3.69
C LEU A 306 -16.76 -11.72 4.43
N TYR A 307 -16.64 -11.69 5.76
CA TYR A 307 -17.18 -10.62 6.61
C TYR A 307 -16.03 -9.87 7.30
N ARG A 308 -16.04 -8.53 7.23
CA ARG A 308 -15.15 -7.64 8.01
C ARG A 308 -15.96 -7.14 9.21
N VAL A 309 -15.42 -7.28 10.41
CA VAL A 309 -16.02 -6.68 11.62
C VAL A 309 -15.38 -5.31 11.81
N GLU A 310 -16.19 -4.25 11.83
CA GLU A 310 -15.73 -2.90 12.15
C GLU A 310 -15.37 -2.80 13.63
N LEU A 311 -14.06 -2.71 13.92
CA LEU A 311 -13.56 -2.42 15.26
C LEU A 311 -12.67 -1.18 15.19
N GLY A 312 -13.18 -0.06 15.71
CA GLY A 312 -12.39 1.14 15.96
C GLY A 312 -11.32 0.88 17.03
N ALA A 313 -10.28 1.71 17.06
CA ALA A 313 -9.19 1.58 18.03
C ALA A 313 -9.71 1.43 19.47
N PHE A 314 -9.23 0.39 20.17
CA PHE A 314 -9.55 0.17 21.57
C PHE A 314 -8.69 1.06 22.46
N TYR A 315 -9.33 1.79 23.35
CA TYR A 315 -8.69 2.63 24.36
C TYR A 315 -9.14 2.17 25.75
N ARG A 316 -8.28 2.34 26.77
CA ARG A 316 -8.78 2.27 28.15
C ARG A 316 -9.81 3.38 28.36
N ARG A 317 -10.77 3.19 29.27
CA ARG A 317 -11.92 4.10 29.47
C ARG A 317 -11.53 5.58 29.52
N GLU A 318 -10.46 5.93 30.23
CA GLU A 318 -10.03 7.32 30.39
C GLU A 318 -9.33 7.87 29.13
N GLU A 319 -8.59 7.03 28.40
CA GLU A 319 -8.01 7.38 27.10
C GLU A 319 -9.09 7.55 26.03
N ALA A 320 -10.14 6.72 26.04
CA ALA A 320 -11.29 6.82 25.14
C ALA A 320 -12.03 8.15 25.31
N LYS A 321 -12.25 8.57 26.57
CA LYS A 321 -12.86 9.86 26.91
C LYS A 321 -12.00 11.03 26.45
N GLU A 322 -10.69 10.95 26.66
CA GLU A 322 -9.75 12.01 26.27
C GLU A 322 -9.66 12.16 24.75
N MET A 323 -9.62 11.05 24.01
CA MET A 323 -9.65 11.08 22.54
C MET A 323 -10.99 11.60 22.02
N ALA A 324 -12.11 11.19 22.61
CA ALA A 324 -13.42 11.69 22.25
C ALA A 324 -13.57 13.21 22.53
N ARG A 325 -13.01 13.70 23.64
CA ARG A 325 -12.96 15.13 23.97
C ARG A 325 -12.18 15.91 22.92
N LYS A 326 -10.94 15.49 22.63
CA LYS A 326 -10.10 16.11 21.58
C LYS A 326 -10.79 16.10 20.22
N ALA A 327 -11.47 15.01 19.89
CA ALA A 327 -12.20 14.92 18.63
C ALA A 327 -13.35 15.94 18.56
N ARG A 328 -14.16 16.05 19.62
CA ARG A 328 -15.26 17.05 19.68
C ARG A 328 -14.76 18.49 19.61
N GLU A 329 -13.63 18.79 20.24
CA GLU A 329 -12.98 20.12 20.19
C GLU A 329 -12.56 20.51 18.77
N ASN A 330 -12.35 19.54 17.89
CA ASN A 330 -12.01 19.75 16.48
C ASN A 330 -13.24 19.58 15.54
N GLY A 331 -14.46 19.57 16.08
CA GLY A 331 -15.70 19.53 15.31
C GLY A 331 -16.18 18.14 14.91
N PHE A 332 -15.61 17.07 15.49
CA PHE A 332 -16.05 15.70 15.20
C PHE A 332 -17.22 15.25 16.08
N ASN A 333 -18.19 14.56 15.48
CA ASN A 333 -19.23 13.85 16.23
C ASN A 333 -18.76 12.41 16.50
N VAL A 334 -18.49 12.09 17.77
CA VAL A 334 -17.92 10.79 18.19
C VAL A 334 -18.71 10.19 19.35
N ASN A 335 -18.97 8.88 19.27
CA ASN A 335 -19.62 8.07 20.29
C ASN A 335 -18.64 7.06 20.87
N ILE A 336 -18.71 6.83 22.19
CA ILE A 336 -17.92 5.82 22.88
C ILE A 336 -18.83 4.60 23.09
N THR A 337 -18.51 3.47 22.45
CA THR A 337 -19.20 2.20 22.65
C THR A 337 -18.36 1.31 23.55
N LYS A 338 -18.95 0.81 24.64
CA LYS A 338 -18.32 -0.19 25.51
C LYS A 338 -18.63 -1.57 24.91
N TYR A 339 -17.59 -2.29 24.49
CA TYR A 339 -17.66 -3.69 24.09
C TYR A 339 -17.57 -4.61 25.30
#